data_AF-A0A1F8ZNG0-F1
#
_entry.id   AF-A0A1F8ZNG0-F1
#
_cell.length_a   1.000
_cell.length_b   1.000
_cell.length_c   1.000
_cell.angle_alpha   90.00
_cell.angle_beta   90.00
_cell.angle_gamma   90.00
#
_symmetry.space_group_name_H-M   'P 1'
#
loop_
_entity.id
_entity.type
_entity.pdbx_description
1 polymer ?
#
loop_
_entity_poly.entity_id
_entity_poly.type
_entity_poly.pdbx_seq_one_letter_code
_entity_poly.pdbx_strand_id
1 'polypeptide(L)' 'MVEWTYPAKQDLKSIYDYISRDSKFYAQKVSFEIVEKSEKLDIFPEIGRIVPEIGDPKIRELLIQTH' A
#
# COMPACT_ATOMS: atom_id res chain seq x y z
N MET A 1 4.77 14.53 3.06
CA MET A 1 3.87 13.57 3.72
C MET A 1 2.96 12.96 2.66
N VAL A 2 2.79 11.63 2.68
CA VAL A 2 1.93 10.92 1.73
C VAL A 2 0.46 11.15 2.07
N GLU A 3 -0.32 11.57 1.08
CA GLU A 3 -1.76 11.75 1.22
C GLU A 3 -2.52 10.55 0.70
N TRP A 4 -3.35 9.97 1.56
CA TRP A 4 -4.21 8.84 1.23
C TRP A 4 -5.62 9.34 0.94
N THR A 5 -6.16 8.92 -0.21
CA THR A 5 -7.57 9.14 -0.53
C THR A 5 -8.47 8.40 0.47
N TYR A 6 -9.71 8.85 0.62
CA TYR A 6 -10.68 8.17 1.48
C TYR A 6 -10.88 6.70 1.11
N PRO A 7 -11.07 6.33 -0.18
CA PRO A 7 -11.14 4.93 -0.59
C PRO A 7 -9.91 4.12 -0.20
N ALA A 8 -8.70 4.65 -0.39
CA ALA A 8 -7.47 3.93 -0.04
C ALA A 8 -7.38 3.61 1.47
N LYS A 9 -7.89 4.50 2.34
CA LYS A 9 -7.99 4.23 3.79
C LYS A 9 -9.02 3.13 4.10
N GLN A 10 -10.13 3.10 3.36
CA GLN A 10 -11.14 2.04 3.50
C GLN A 10 -10.61 0.69 3.01
N ASP A 11 -9.82 0.68 1.95
CA ASP A 11 -9.17 -0.53 1.43
C ASP A 11 -8.18 -1.10 2.45
N LEU A 12 -7.34 -0.25 3.04
CA LEU A 12 -6.43 -0.65 4.11
C LEU A 12 -7.18 -1.25 5.31
N LYS A 13 -8.29 -0.62 5.72
CA LYS A 13 -9.16 -1.17 6.77
C LYS A 13 -9.76 -2.51 6.37
N SER A 14 -10.21 -2.66 5.13
CA SER A 14 -10.83 -3.90 4.64
C SER A 14 -9.83 -5.05 4.60
N ILE A 15 -8.57 -4.79 4.21
CA ILE A 15 -7.47 -5.74 4.27
C ILE A 15 -7.22 -6.19 5.71
N TYR A 16 -7.12 -5.25 6.65
CA TYR A 16 -6.98 -5.55 8.08
C TYR A 16 -8.13 -6.43 8.58
N ASP A 17 -9.38 -5.98 8.34
CA ASP A 17 -10.59 -6.64 8.83
C ASP A 17 -10.69 -8.06 8.28
N TYR A 18 -10.28 -8.31 7.03
CA TYR A 18 -10.22 -9.63 6.43
C TYR A 18 -9.22 -10.55 7.13
N ILE A 19 -7.94 -10.15 7.22
CA ILE A 19 -6.88 -10.98 7.82
C ILE A 19 -7.13 -11.20 9.33
N SER A 20 -7.72 -10.22 10.00
CA SER A 20 -7.97 -10.26 11.45
C SER A 20 -8.93 -11.37 11.88
N ARG A 21 -9.70 -11.94 10.94
CA ARG A 21 -10.56 -13.10 11.15
C ARG A 21 -9.75 -14.33 11.56
N ASP A 22 -8.54 -14.47 11.02
CA ASP A 22 -7.63 -15.57 11.32
C ASP A 22 -6.56 -15.15 12.34
N SER A 23 -5.99 -13.95 12.19
CA SER A 23 -4.98 -13.44 13.12
C SER A 23 -4.89 -11.92 13.13
N LYS A 24 -5.21 -11.33 14.27
CA LYS A 24 -5.02 -9.89 14.53
C LYS A 24 -3.56 -9.46 14.43
N PHE A 25 -2.64 -10.31 14.86
CA PHE A 25 -1.20 -10.01 14.78
C PHE A 25 -0.75 -9.87 13.33
N TYR A 26 -1.14 -10.81 12.45
CA TYR A 26 -0.79 -10.72 11.03
C TYR A 26 -1.52 -9.56 10.33
N ALA A 27 -2.78 -9.28 10.71
CA ALA A 27 -3.51 -8.13 10.18
C ALA A 27 -2.79 -6.80 10.48
N GLN A 28 -2.30 -6.63 11.72
CA GLN A 28 -1.48 -5.47 12.10
C GLN A 28 -0.17 -5.43 11.32
N LYS A 29 0.54 -6.56 11.23
CA LYS A 29 1.81 -6.64 10.51
C LYS A 29 1.66 -6.21 9.05
N VAL A 30 0.67 -6.75 8.33
CA VAL A 30 0.43 -6.43 6.91
C VAL A 30 0.03 -4.97 6.73
N SER A 31 -0.86 -4.47 7.58
CA SER A 31 -1.31 -3.07 7.49
C SER A 31 -0.16 -2.09 7.75
N PHE A 32 0.70 -2.40 8.72
CA PHE A 32 1.89 -1.61 9.03
C PHE A 32 2.90 -1.63 7.89
N GLU A 33 3.15 -2.80 7.28
CA GLU A 33 4.05 -2.93 6.12
C GLU A 33 3.58 -2.08 4.93
N ILE A 34 2.27 -2.05 4.65
CA ILE A 34 1.69 -1.21 3.61
C ILE A 34 1.96 0.28 3.90
N VAL A 35 1.71 0.72 5.14
CA VAL A 35 1.91 2.11 5.56
C VAL A 35 3.39 2.49 5.49
N GLU A 36 4.29 1.74 6.11
CA GLU A 36 5.74 2.00 6.08
C GLU A 36 6.28 2.08 4.65
N LYS A 37 5.82 1.19 3.78
CA LYS A 37 6.27 1.19 2.38
C LYS A 37 5.76 2.39 1.61
N SER A 38 4.55 2.86 1.90
CA SER A 38 4.03 4.11 1.35
C SER A 38 4.83 5.32 1.83
N GLU A 39 5.22 5.38 3.10
CA GLU A 39 5.93 6.54 3.68
C GLU A 39 7.29 6.78 3.01
N LYS A 40 7.93 5.74 2.45
CA LYS A 40 9.16 5.88 1.65
C LYS A 40 8.98 6.76 0.40
N LEU A 41 7.76 6.93 -0.09
CA LEU A 41 7.44 7.82 -1.22
C LEU A 41 7.71 9.30 -0.90
N ASP A 42 7.77 9.68 0.38
CA ASP A 42 8.10 11.04 0.78
C ASP A 42 9.55 11.41 0.40
N ILE A 43 10.46 10.42 0.47
CA ILE A 43 11.88 10.59 0.15
C ILE A 43 12.15 10.16 -1.30
N PHE A 44 11.49 9.10 -1.76
CA PHE A 44 11.71 8.51 -3.07
C PHE A 44 10.38 8.33 -3.82
N PRO A 45 9.80 9.40 -4.38
CA PRO A 45 8.47 9.35 -5.02
C PRO A 45 8.39 8.41 -6.24
N GLU A 46 9.53 8.07 -6.82
CA GLU A 46 9.63 7.28 -8.06
C GLU A 46 10.05 5.80 -7.86
N ILE A 47 10.07 5.29 -6.63
CA ILE A 47 10.49 3.89 -6.34
C ILE A 47 9.54 2.82 -6.86
N GLY A 48 8.30 3.19 -7.17
CA GLY A 48 7.38 2.29 -7.84
C GLY A 48 7.85 1.98 -9.26
N ARG A 49 7.14 1.10 -9.97
CA ARG A 49 7.24 1.06 -11.44
C ARG A 49 6.08 1.82 -12.06
N ILE A 50 6.25 2.31 -13.28
CA ILE A 50 5.13 2.80 -14.08
C ILE A 50 4.18 1.62 -14.30
N VAL A 51 2.87 1.85 -14.12
CA VAL A 51 1.85 0.81 -14.34
C VAL A 51 1.85 0.44 -15.83
N PRO A 52 2.23 -0.80 -16.21
CA PRO A 52 2.41 -1.18 -17.61
C PRO A 52 1.16 -0.98 -18.48
N GLU A 53 -0.02 -1.20 -17.92
CA GLU A 53 -1.31 -1.09 -18.59
C GLU A 53 -1.72 0.36 -18.87
N ILE A 54 -1.16 1.33 -18.12
CA ILE A 54 -1.50 2.75 -18.21
C ILE A 54 -0.41 3.54 -18.94
N GLY A 55 0.87 3.22 -18.69
CA GLY A 55 2.02 3.87 -19.32
C GLY A 55 2.27 5.33 -18.90
N ASP A 56 1.49 5.88 -17.96
CA ASP A 56 1.66 7.25 -17.46
C ASP A 56 2.71 7.30 -16.32
N PRO A 57 3.81 8.06 -16.45
CA PRO A 57 4.83 8.16 -15.40
C PRO A 57 4.33 8.74 -14.07
N LYS A 58 3.16 9.39 -14.05
CA LYS A 58 2.48 9.87 -12.83
C LYS A 58 1.70 8.79 -12.11
N ILE A 59 1.41 7.67 -12.77
CA ILE A 59 0.66 6.55 -12.20
C ILE A 59 1.63 5.38 -12.01
N ARG A 60 1.93 5.11 -10.74
CA ARG A 60 2.98 4.18 -10.34
C ARG A 60 2.45 3.19 -9.33
N GLU A 61 2.94 1.95 -9.40
CA GLU A 61 2.62 0.91 -8.43
C GLU A 61 3.85 0.50 -7.63
N LEU A 62 3.66 0.33 -6.32
CA LEU A 62 4.66 -0.13 -5.38
C LEU A 62 4.20 -1.46 -4.80
N LEU A 63 4.81 -2.55 -5.26
CA LEU A 63 4.43 -3.90 -4.85
C LEU A 63 4.83 -4.14 -3.39
N ILE A 64 3.93 -4.65 -2.54
CA ILE A 64 4.20 -4.93 -1.12
C ILE A 64 4.91 -6.28 -0.97
N GLN A 65 4.22 -7.36 -1.34
CA GLN A 65 4.75 -8.72 -1.43
C GLN A 65 4.69 -9.22 -2.87
N THR A 66 5.78 -9.85 -3.32
CA THR A 66 5.83 -10.70 -4.51
C THR A 66 6.14 -12.09 -4.00
N HIS A 67 5.15 -12.99 -4.04
CA HIS A 67 5.36 -14.40 -3.79
C HIS A 67 5.39 -15.18 -5.10
#